data_AF-A0A8J6V2E9-F1
#
_entry.id   AF-A0A8J6V2E9-F1
#
_cell.length_a   1.000
_cell.length_b   1.000
_cell.length_c   1.000
_cell.angle_alpha   90.00
_cell.angle_beta   90.00
_cell.angle_gamma   90.00
#
_symmetry.space_group_name_H-M   'P 1'
#
loop_
_entity.id
_entity.type
_entity.pdbx_description
1 polymer ?
#
loop_
_entity_poly.entity_id
_entity_poly.type
_entity_poly.pdbx_seq_one_letter_code
_entity_poly.pdbx_strand_id
1 'polypeptide(L)' 'MKAFKGYLASLFDKELIPTGLRTALFVGSVLFLINHGLAFFRGEMTRDRWIAGSLTYLMPYLVNIHGQYAYRRKSLKTRY' A
#
# COMPACT_ATOMS: atom_id res chain seq x y z
N MET A 1 1.52 -7.76 -20.61
CA MET A 1 1.94 -6.34 -20.58
C MET A 1 0.80 -5.34 -20.28
N LYS A 2 -0.35 -5.36 -20.97
CA LYS A 2 -1.43 -4.37 -20.75
C LYS A 2 -1.95 -4.30 -19.29
N ALA A 3 -2.12 -5.45 -18.63
CA ALA A 3 -2.58 -5.51 -17.24
C ALA A 3 -1.58 -4.88 -16.26
N PHE A 4 -0.28 -5.15 -16.45
CA PHE A 4 0.78 -4.60 -15.62
C PHE A 4 0.90 -3.08 -15.78
N LYS A 5 0.89 -2.59 -17.04
CA LYS A 5 0.87 -1.14 -17.31
C LYS A 5 -0.37 -0.46 -16.72
N GLY A 6 -1.54 -1.10 -16.82
CA GLY A 6 -2.77 -0.60 -16.22
C GLY A 6 -2.71 -0.53 -14.69
N TYR A 7 -2.12 -1.54 -14.04
CA TYR A 7 -1.86 -1.50 -12.61
C TYR A 7 -0.91 -0.36 -12.22
N LEU A 8 0.22 -0.20 -12.93
CA LEU A 8 1.15 0.91 -12.65
C LEU A 8 0.49 2.29 -12.83
N ALA A 9 -0.35 2.46 -13.85
CA ALA A 9 -1.12 3.69 -14.03
C ALA A 9 -2.11 3.91 -12.88
N SER A 10 -2.73 2.84 -12.36
CA SER A 10 -3.68 2.91 -11.25
C SER A 10 -3.05 3.36 -9.91
N LEU A 11 -1.72 3.23 -9.76
CA LEU A 11 -0.98 3.80 -8.63
C LEU A 11 -1.03 5.34 -8.61
N PHE A 12 -1.34 5.98 -9.72
CA PHE A 12 -1.42 7.44 -9.81
C PHE A 12 -2.85 7.94 -10.12
N ASP A 13 -3.85 7.05 -10.00
CA ASP A 13 -5.25 7.37 -10.25
C ASP A 13 -5.83 8.17 -9.06
N LYS A 14 -6.33 9.37 -9.36
CA LYS A 14 -6.87 10.31 -8.36
C LYS A 14 -8.06 9.76 -7.57
N GLU A 15 -8.80 8.81 -8.11
CA GLU A 15 -9.91 8.17 -7.41
C GLU A 15 -9.44 7.06 -6.45
N LEU A 16 -8.33 6.40 -6.77
CA LEU A 16 -7.80 5.26 -6.01
C LEU A 16 -6.80 5.68 -4.93
N ILE A 17 -6.07 6.77 -5.15
CA ILE A 17 -5.04 7.28 -4.23
C ILE A 17 -5.60 7.53 -2.82
N PRO A 18 -6.73 8.23 -2.61
CA PRO A 18 -7.18 8.59 -1.26
C PRO A 18 -7.47 7.36 -0.39
N THR A 19 -8.12 6.35 -0.96
CA THR A 19 -8.39 5.09 -0.26
C THR A 19 -7.11 4.30 -0.02
N GLY A 20 -6.18 4.29 -0.99
CA GLY A 20 -4.84 3.72 -0.84
C GLY A 20 -4.06 4.33 0.30
N LEU A 21 -4.00 5.66 0.37
CA LEU A 21 -3.29 6.39 1.42
C LEU A 21 -3.93 6.17 2.79
N ARG A 22 -5.26 6.15 2.89
CA ARG A 22 -5.95 5.87 4.16
C ARG A 22 -5.62 4.47 4.68
N THR A 23 -5.63 3.46 3.80
CA THR A 23 -5.24 2.10 4.16
C THR A 23 -3.77 2.03 4.56
N ALA A 24 -2.87 2.67 3.81
CA ALA A 24 -1.45 2.76 4.12
C ALA A 24 -1.20 3.38 5.50
N LEU A 25 -1.84 4.49 5.81
CA LEU A 25 -1.67 5.17 7.09
C LEU A 25 -2.21 4.34 8.25
N PHE A 26 -3.41 3.78 8.13
CA PHE A 26 -4.02 3.02 9.22
C PHE A 26 -3.32 1.69 9.45
N VAL A 27 -3.29 0.83 8.42
CA VAL A 27 -2.70 -0.52 8.52
C VAL A 27 -1.20 -0.43 8.70
N GLY A 28 -0.54 0.49 7.98
CA GLY A 28 0.91 0.69 8.10
C GLY A 28 1.31 1.19 9.48
N SER A 29 0.55 2.06 10.14
CA SER A 29 0.87 2.48 11.51
C SER A 29 0.71 1.36 12.53
N VAL A 30 -0.33 0.53 12.39
CA VAL A 30 -0.51 -0.65 13.24
C VAL A 30 0.66 -1.63 13.05
N LEU A 31 1.02 -1.92 11.80
CA LEU A 31 2.14 -2.81 11.49
C LEU A 31 3.48 -2.23 11.95
N PHE A 32 3.72 -0.94 11.76
CA PHE A 32 4.93 -0.27 12.22
C PHE A 32 5.06 -0.37 13.74
N LEU A 33 3.97 -0.11 14.48
CA LEU A 33 3.99 -0.19 15.94
C LEU A 33 4.28 -1.61 16.44
N ILE A 34 3.67 -2.63 15.84
CA ILE A 34 3.88 -4.04 16.23
C ILE A 34 5.31 -4.50 15.91
N ASN A 35 5.86 -4.12 14.74
CA ASN A 35 7.15 -4.63 14.26
C ASN A 35 8.35 -3.79 14.71
N HIS A 36 8.19 -2.48 14.77
CA HIS A 36 9.27 -1.51 14.99
C HIS A 36 9.04 -0.62 16.21
N GLY A 37 7.86 -0.64 16.83
CA GLY A 37 7.51 0.27 17.93
C GLY A 37 8.48 0.22 19.11
N LEU A 38 8.84 -0.97 19.60
CA LEU A 38 9.80 -1.09 20.70
C LEU A 38 11.20 -0.55 20.33
N ALA A 39 11.68 -0.86 19.12
CA ALA A 39 12.96 -0.35 18.64
C ALA A 39 12.92 1.17 18.45
N PHE A 40 11.78 1.71 18.00
CA PHE A 40 11.56 3.15 17.89
C PHE A 40 11.60 3.84 19.26
N PHE A 41 10.88 3.33 20.25
CA PHE A 41 10.87 3.90 21.61
C PHE A 41 12.22 3.79 22.33
N ARG A 42 13.02 2.77 22.02
CA ARG A 42 14.36 2.57 22.60
C ARG A 42 15.48 3.28 21.84
N GLY A 43 15.18 3.92 20.71
CA GLY A 43 16.21 4.55 19.86
C GLY A 43 17.09 3.55 19.10
N GLU A 44 16.65 2.30 18.94
CA GLU A 44 17.38 1.20 18.28
C GLU A 44 17.06 1.10 16.77
N MET A 45 16.61 2.20 16.16
CA MET A 45 16.24 2.23 14.75
C MET A 45 17.49 2.33 13.85
N THR A 46 17.95 1.18 13.39
CA THR A 46 19.00 1.07 12.36
C THR A 46 18.46 1.45 10.98
N ARG A 47 19.36 1.69 10.02
CA ARG A 47 19.00 2.00 8.63
C ARG A 47 18.09 0.94 8.01
N ASP A 48 18.38 -0.34 8.25
CA ASP A 48 17.58 -1.45 7.72
C ASP A 48 16.18 -1.48 8.35
N ARG A 49 16.05 -1.14 9.64
CA ARG A 49 14.75 -1.01 10.32
C ARG A 49 13.93 0.16 9.79
N TRP A 50 14.56 1.27 9.40
CA TRP A 50 13.86 2.37 8.74
C TRP A 50 13.34 1.99 7.36
N ILE A 51 14.11 1.21 6.59
CA ILE A 51 13.66 0.69 5.29
C ILE A 51 12.48 -0.26 5.49
N ALA A 52 12.59 -1.21 6.42
CA ALA A 52 11.50 -2.12 6.77
C ALA A 52 10.24 -1.37 7.25
N GLY A 53 10.41 -0.36 8.10
CA GLY A 53 9.34 0.52 8.54
C GLY A 53 8.68 1.26 7.39
N SER A 54 9.45 1.77 6.43
CA SER A 54 8.89 2.42 5.23
C SER A 54 8.05 1.44 4.38
N LEU A 55 8.52 0.19 4.26
CA LEU A 55 7.79 -0.87 3.55
C LEU A 55 6.47 -1.25 4.23
N THR A 56 6.37 -1.12 5.57
CA THR A 56 5.10 -1.37 6.28
C THR A 56 3.98 -0.40 5.86
N TYR A 57 4.31 0.79 5.35
CA TYR A 57 3.33 1.71 4.75
C TYR A 57 3.15 1.50 3.25
N LEU A 58 4.23 1.17 2.52
CA LEU A 58 4.16 0.97 1.07
C LEU A 58 3.32 -0.25 0.69
N MET A 59 3.44 -1.36 1.43
CA MET A 59 2.74 -2.60 1.08
C MET A 59 1.21 -2.47 1.15
N PRO A 60 0.60 -1.94 2.23
CA PRO A 60 -0.85 -1.75 2.26
C PRO A 60 -1.37 -0.81 1.18
N TYR A 61 -0.59 0.22 0.78
CA TYR A 61 -0.93 1.07 -0.36
C TYR A 61 -1.03 0.26 -1.65
N LEU A 62 0.03 -0.47 -2.01
CA LEU A 62 0.09 -1.25 -3.25
C LEU A 62 -1.01 -2.31 -3.32
N VAL A 63 -1.23 -3.05 -2.23
CA VAL A 63 -2.26 -4.10 -2.17
C VAL A 63 -3.66 -3.51 -2.31
N ASN A 64 -3.91 -2.35 -1.68
CA ASN A 64 -5.20 -1.67 -1.79
C ASN A 64 -5.48 -1.19 -3.22
N ILE A 65 -4.49 -0.59 -3.90
CA ILE A 65 -4.63 -0.20 -5.31
C ILE A 65 -4.80 -1.43 -6.21
N HIS A 66 -4.04 -2.51 -5.96
CA HIS A 66 -4.16 -3.76 -6.71
C HIS A 66 -5.57 -4.35 -6.62
N GLY A 67 -6.14 -4.41 -5.41
CA GLY A 67 -7.50 -4.89 -5.19
C GLY A 67 -8.54 -4.06 -5.95
N GLN A 68 -8.43 -2.73 -5.89
CA GLN A 68 -9.34 -1.84 -6.60
C GLN A 68 -9.18 -1.92 -8.14
N TYR A 69 -7.95 -2.04 -8.64
CA TYR A 69 -7.67 -2.25 -10.06
C TYR A 69 -8.28 -3.57 -10.56
N ALA A 70 -8.07 -4.66 -9.82
CA ALA A 70 -8.63 -5.97 -10.14
C ALA A 70 -10.17 -5.94 -10.14
N TYR A 71 -10.78 -5.27 -9.16
CA TYR A 71 -12.23 -5.10 -9.08
C TYR A 71 -12.79 -4.30 -10.27
N ARG A 72 -12.22 -3.13 -10.59
CA ARG A 72 -12.62 -2.31 -11.75
C ARG A 72 -12.50 -3.08 -13.06
N ARG A 73 -11.40 -3.83 -13.23
CA ARG A 73 -11.18 -4.63 -14.44
C ARG A 73 -12.21 -5.75 -14.58
N LYS A 74 -12.61 -6.38 -13.47
CA LYS A 74 -13.64 -7.42 -13.46
C LYS A 74 -15.02 -6.83 -13.77
N SER A 75 -15.39 -5.71 -13.16
CA SER A 75 -16.70 -5.07 -13.39
C SER A 75 -16.90 -4.59 -14.83
N LEU A 76 -15.84 -4.11 -15.49
CA LEU A 76 -15.87 -3.78 -16.92
C LEU A 76 -16.08 -5.01 -17.81
N LYS A 77 -15.56 -6.18 -17.42
CA LYS A 77 -15.71 -7.42 -18.21
C LYS A 77 -17.12 -8.01 -18.10
N THR A 78 -17.81 -7.83 -16.97
CA THR A 78 -19.18 -8.34 -16.75
C THR A 78 -20.27 -7.48 -17.43
N ARG A 79 -19.92 -6.28 -17.92
CA ARG A 79 -20.85 -5.37 -18.62
C ARG A 79 -21.01 -5.63 -20.12
N TYR A 80 -20.33 -6.64 -20.67
CA TYR A 80 -20.42 -7.10 -22.06
C TYR A 80 -20.66 -8.61 -22.08
#